data_AF-A0A1W0X6G5-F1
#
_entry.id   AF-A0A1W0X6G5-F1
#
_cell.length_a   1.000
_cell.length_b   1.000
_cell.length_c   1.000
_cell.angle_alpha   90.00
_cell.angle_beta   90.00
_cell.angle_gamma   90.00
#
_symmetry.space_group_name_H-M   'P 1'
#
loop_
_entity.id
_entity.type
_entity.pdbx_description
1 polymer ?
#
loop_
_entity_poly.entity_id
_entity_poly.type
_entity_poly.pdbx_seq_one_letter_code
_entity_poly.pdbx_strand_id
1 'polypeptide(L)'
;MVSESGALTAWLLPTLGSVSVAIRCPSPDWYYRRATNKCYFVQGNQAQAVNPTRDAANLMTWNEAITECQVRGGEIITVSSEEELEWIRAKLNKGEHYWTGLTYETMRWEWFNGVSYTAYTPLALL
;
A
#
# COMPACT_ATOMS: atom_id res chain seq x y z
N MET A 1 -43.81 -24.22 -31.54
CA MET A 1 -42.33 -24.31 -31.62
C MET A 1 -41.76 -23.08 -30.95
N VAL A 2 -40.72 -23.28 -30.15
CA VAL A 2 -40.22 -22.39 -29.11
C VAL A 2 -39.48 -21.16 -29.65
N SER A 3 -39.54 -20.11 -28.83
CA SER A 3 -39.00 -18.76 -28.92
C SER A 3 -37.60 -18.60 -29.50
N GLU A 4 -37.46 -17.70 -30.47
CA GLU A 4 -36.20 -17.02 -30.75
C GLU A 4 -36.03 -15.83 -29.81
N SER A 5 -34.92 -15.87 -29.10
CA SER A 5 -34.40 -14.91 -28.13
C SER A 5 -34.15 -13.53 -28.74
N GLY A 6 -34.85 -12.51 -28.25
CA GLY A 6 -34.65 -11.10 -28.59
C GLY A 6 -34.48 -10.26 -27.33
N ALA A 7 -33.21 -10.01 -27.00
CA ALA A 7 -32.63 -9.13 -26.00
C ALA A 7 -33.58 -8.21 -25.18
N LEU A 8 -33.62 -8.43 -23.86
CA LEU A 8 -33.95 -7.39 -22.88
C LEU A 8 -32.81 -6.36 -22.88
N THR A 9 -32.83 -5.37 -23.78
CA THR A 9 -31.94 -4.20 -23.66
C THR A 9 -32.52 -3.23 -22.64
N ALA A 10 -32.40 -3.59 -21.36
CA ALA A 10 -32.49 -2.61 -20.30
C ALA A 10 -31.22 -1.75 -20.34
N TRP A 11 -31.26 -0.66 -21.11
CA TRP A 11 -30.28 0.41 -20.99
C TRP A 11 -30.51 1.09 -19.64
N LEU A 12 -29.91 0.54 -18.57
CA LEU A 12 -29.58 1.38 -17.43
C LEU A 12 -28.53 2.36 -17.93
N LEU A 13 -28.97 3.59 -18.26
CA LEU A 13 -28.11 4.74 -18.10
C LEU A 13 -27.38 4.54 -16.78
N PRO A 14 -26.03 4.55 -16.72
CA PRO A 14 -25.39 4.69 -15.43
C PRO A 14 -25.93 6.00 -14.91
N THR A 15 -26.79 5.90 -13.90
CA THR A 15 -27.32 7.05 -13.19
C THR A 15 -26.13 7.97 -12.95
N LEU A 16 -26.30 9.27 -13.16
CA LEU A 16 -25.48 10.30 -12.50
C LEU A 16 -25.68 10.15 -10.98
N GLY A 17 -25.20 9.05 -10.44
CA GLY A 17 -25.73 8.34 -9.27
C GLY A 17 -24.82 7.20 -8.80
N SER A 18 -23.55 7.24 -9.20
CA SER A 18 -22.47 6.62 -8.45
C SER A 18 -21.20 7.47 -8.50
N VAL A 19 -21.30 8.78 -8.23
CA VAL A 19 -20.14 9.53 -7.73
C VAL A 19 -19.78 9.08 -6.30
N SER A 20 -20.48 8.08 -5.75
CA SER A 20 -20.41 7.68 -4.34
C SER A 20 -19.62 6.40 -4.03
N VAL A 21 -19.01 5.73 -5.02
CA VAL A 21 -18.14 4.55 -4.78
C VAL A 21 -16.65 4.88 -4.98
N ALA A 22 -16.33 5.98 -5.65
CA ALA A 22 -14.99 6.43 -5.98
C ALA A 22 -14.63 7.60 -5.06
N ILE A 23 -13.55 7.68 -4.28
CA ILE A 23 -12.22 7.06 -4.32
C ILE A 23 -11.75 7.05 -2.86
N ARG A 24 -11.78 5.90 -2.16
CA ARG A 24 -11.30 5.85 -0.75
C ARG A 24 -9.79 5.94 -0.65
N CYS A 25 -9.08 5.52 -1.70
CA CYS A 25 -7.63 5.53 -1.82
C CYS A 25 -7.24 5.99 -3.24
N PRO A 26 -6.06 6.61 -3.45
CA PRO A 26 -5.69 7.29 -4.70
C PRO A 26 -5.86 6.47 -6.00
N SER A 27 -5.66 5.14 -5.96
CA SER A 27 -5.92 4.23 -7.08
C SER A 27 -6.47 2.87 -6.60
N PRO A 28 -6.98 2.01 -7.51
CA PRO A 28 -7.45 0.66 -7.17
C PRO A 28 -6.36 -0.27 -6.60
N ASP A 29 -5.08 0.04 -6.80
CA ASP A 29 -3.95 -0.78 -6.36
C ASP A 29 -3.64 -0.62 -4.86
N TRP A 30 -4.32 0.32 -4.18
CA TRP A 30 -4.15 0.55 -2.76
C TRP A 30 -5.03 -0.37 -1.93
N TYR A 31 -4.46 -0.90 -0.85
CA TYR A 31 -5.19 -1.64 0.18
C TYR A 31 -5.88 -0.66 1.13
N TYR A 32 -7.21 -0.63 1.10
CA TYR A 32 -8.02 0.16 2.04
C TYR A 32 -8.28 -0.61 3.35
N ARG A 33 -7.81 -0.08 4.48
CA ARG A 33 -8.12 -0.61 5.82
C ARG A 33 -9.33 0.12 6.40
N ARG A 34 -10.50 -0.53 6.36
CA ARG A 34 -11.76 0.04 6.87
C ARG A 34 -11.69 0.42 8.35
N ALA A 35 -11.00 -0.36 9.18
CA ALA A 35 -10.94 -0.16 10.63
C ALA A 35 -10.35 1.21 11.03
N THR A 36 -9.39 1.72 10.26
CA THR A 36 -8.69 2.97 10.54
C THR A 36 -8.87 4.03 9.45
N ASN A 37 -9.63 3.70 8.40
CA ASN A 37 -9.79 4.52 7.21
C ASN A 37 -8.44 4.90 6.53
N LYS A 38 -7.41 4.07 6.69
CA LYS A 38 -6.08 4.25 6.09
C LYS A 38 -5.96 3.50 4.76
N CYS A 39 -5.09 3.99 3.89
CA CYS A 39 -4.74 3.39 2.60
C CYS A 39 -3.27 2.99 2.61
N TYR A 40 -2.96 1.80 2.09
CA TYR A 40 -1.60 1.27 2.04
C TYR A 40 -1.26 0.87 0.60
N PHE A 41 -0.10 1.27 0.12
CA PHE A 41 0.45 0.81 -1.15
C PHE A 41 1.67 -0.05 -0.87
N VAL A 42 1.79 -1.17 -1.58
CA VAL A 42 2.91 -2.09 -1.45
C VAL A 42 3.58 -2.22 -2.80
N GLN A 43 4.85 -1.86 -2.86
CA GLN A 43 5.70 -2.06 -4.04
C GLN A 43 6.68 -3.20 -3.75
N GLY A 44 6.68 -4.22 -4.61
CA GLY A 44 7.70 -5.27 -4.58
C GLY A 44 9.03 -4.82 -5.18
N ASN A 45 9.97 -5.76 -5.33
CA ASN A 45 11.35 -5.53 -5.81
C ASN A 45 11.46 -5.20 -7.32
N GLN A 46 10.47 -4.53 -7.89
CA GLN A 46 10.53 -3.98 -9.23
C GLN A 46 10.48 -2.45 -9.11
N ALA A 47 11.63 -1.84 -8.88
CA ALA A 47 11.80 -0.48 -9.38
C ALA A 47 11.67 -0.56 -10.91
N GLN A 48 10.84 0.30 -11.52
CA GLN A 48 10.88 0.51 -12.96
C GLN A 48 12.22 1.16 -13.30
N ALA A 49 13.28 0.35 -13.47
CA ALA A 49 14.51 0.85 -14.06
C ALA A 49 14.18 1.27 -15.50
N VAL A 50 14.39 2.55 -15.79
CA VAL A 50 14.32 3.09 -17.16
C VAL A 50 15.39 2.44 -18.06
N ASN A 51 16.36 1.70 -17.49
CA ASN A 51 17.27 0.78 -18.18
C ASN A 51 17.69 -0.40 -17.28
N PRO A 52 17.12 -1.60 -17.44
CA PRO A 52 17.54 -2.78 -16.68
C PRO A 52 18.84 -3.37 -17.27
N THR A 53 19.96 -3.17 -16.59
CA THR A 53 21.17 -3.98 -16.83
C THR A 53 21.04 -5.30 -16.07
N ARG A 54 21.46 -6.41 -16.68
CA ARG A 54 21.15 -7.78 -16.24
C ARG A 54 21.79 -8.21 -14.91
N ASP A 55 22.64 -7.40 -14.30
CA ASP A 55 23.51 -7.81 -13.20
C ASP A 55 23.26 -7.10 -11.85
N ALA A 56 22.16 -6.36 -11.73
CA ALA A 56 21.62 -5.98 -10.43
C ALA A 56 20.18 -6.47 -10.34
N ALA A 57 19.90 -7.42 -9.44
CA ALA A 57 18.56 -7.54 -8.91
C ALA A 57 18.17 -6.13 -8.44
N ASN A 58 17.19 -5.52 -9.10
CA ASN A 58 16.87 -4.10 -8.98
C ASN A 58 16.15 -3.82 -7.65
N LEU A 59 16.87 -4.05 -6.56
CA LEU A 59 16.41 -3.91 -5.19
C LEU A 59 16.43 -2.43 -4.84
N MET A 60 15.24 -1.90 -4.58
CA MET A 60 15.07 -0.56 -4.04
C MET A 60 15.82 -0.47 -2.70
N THR A 61 16.58 0.61 -2.49
CA THR A 61 17.19 0.94 -1.20
C THR A 61 16.15 1.54 -0.25
N TRP A 62 16.47 1.60 1.05
CA TRP A 62 15.55 2.19 2.04
C TRP A 62 15.21 3.67 1.73
N ASN A 63 16.20 4.46 1.32
CA ASN A 63 16.00 5.87 0.95
C ASN A 63 15.15 6.03 -0.33
N GLU A 64 15.32 5.14 -1.31
CA GLU A 64 14.46 5.12 -2.49
C GLU A 64 13.02 4.75 -2.13
N ALA A 65 12.80 3.82 -1.19
CA ALA A 65 11.47 3.48 -0.72
C ALA A 65 10.76 4.67 -0.05
N ILE A 66 11.47 5.47 0.74
CA ILE A 66 10.94 6.71 1.33
C ILE A 66 10.53 7.68 0.22
N THR A 67 11.45 7.91 -0.74
CA THR A 67 11.22 8.83 -1.86
C THR A 67 10.00 8.38 -2.68
N GLU A 68 9.88 7.10 -2.96
CA GLU A 68 8.78 6.53 -3.73
C GLU A 68 7.43 6.70 -3.01
N CYS A 69 7.39 6.48 -1.69
CA CYS A 69 6.19 6.73 -0.90
C CYS A 69 5.76 8.20 -0.99
N GLN A 70 6.72 9.13 -0.90
CA GLN A 70 6.47 10.57 -1.00
C GLN A 70 5.99 10.98 -2.39
N VAL A 71 6.60 10.46 -3.46
CA VAL A 71 6.18 10.71 -4.86
C VAL A 71 4.75 10.25 -5.10
N ARG A 72 4.30 9.19 -4.42
CA ARG A 72 2.92 8.69 -4.48
C ARG A 72 1.94 9.46 -3.59
N GLY A 73 2.39 10.52 -2.93
CA GLY A 73 1.59 11.32 -2.00
C GLY A 73 1.33 10.64 -0.65
N GLY A 74 2.16 9.66 -0.28
CA GLY A 74 2.11 8.95 0.99
C GLY A 74 3.40 9.09 1.82
N GLU A 75 3.48 8.29 2.86
CA GLU A 75 4.60 8.23 3.80
C GLU A 75 5.10 6.78 3.91
N ILE A 76 6.39 6.59 4.20
CA ILE A 76 6.88 5.23 4.50
C ILE A 76 6.17 4.72 5.76
N ILE A 77 5.83 3.43 5.75
CA ILE A 77 4.95 2.87 6.77
C ILE A 77 5.58 2.86 8.16
N THR A 78 4.82 3.37 9.14
CA THR A 78 5.05 3.15 10.56
C THR A 78 3.93 2.29 11.11
N VAL A 79 4.25 1.39 12.04
CA VAL A 79 3.28 0.45 12.61
C VAL A 79 2.99 0.84 14.05
N SER A 80 1.73 1.09 14.35
CA SER A 80 1.30 1.58 15.66
C SER A 80 0.50 0.58 16.48
N SER A 81 0.15 -0.60 15.93
CA SER A 81 -0.54 -1.67 16.67
C SER A 81 -0.27 -3.06 16.09
N GLU A 82 -0.34 -4.09 16.93
CA GLU A 82 -0.17 -5.48 16.47
C GLU A 82 -1.24 -5.85 15.44
N GLU A 83 -2.47 -5.39 15.64
CA GLU A 83 -3.57 -5.59 14.68
C GLU A 83 -3.27 -4.95 13.31
N GLU A 84 -2.61 -3.79 13.28
CA GLU A 84 -2.16 -3.18 12.02
C GLU A 84 -1.09 -4.04 11.36
N LEU A 85 -0.12 -4.54 12.13
CA LEU A 85 0.95 -5.42 11.63
C LEU A 85 0.41 -6.72 11.04
N GLU A 86 -0.50 -7.40 11.75
CA GLU A 86 -1.14 -8.63 11.29
C GLU A 86 -1.95 -8.39 10.01
N TRP A 87 -2.70 -7.29 9.97
CA TRP A 87 -3.48 -6.92 8.79
C TRP A 87 -2.59 -6.66 7.57
N ILE A 88 -1.46 -5.96 7.75
CA ILE A 88 -0.48 -5.71 6.69
C ILE A 88 0.14 -7.02 6.22
N ARG A 89 0.63 -7.86 7.14
CA ARG A 89 1.24 -9.16 6.82
C ARG A 89 0.33 -10.05 5.98
N ALA A 90 -0.97 -10.01 6.21
CA ALA A 90 -1.96 -10.76 5.43
C ALA A 90 -2.13 -10.28 3.97
N LYS A 91 -1.55 -9.13 3.59
CA LYS A 91 -1.56 -8.58 2.21
C LYS A 91 -0.23 -8.70 1.48
N LEU A 92 0.82 -9.10 2.18
CA LEU A 92 2.16 -9.23 1.62
C LEU A 92 2.39 -10.62 1.02
N ASN A 93 3.23 -10.70 0.00
CA ASN A 93 3.65 -11.97 -0.56
C ASN A 93 4.58 -12.69 0.43
N LYS A 94 4.35 -13.99 0.62
CA LYS A 94 5.22 -14.81 1.46
C LYS A 94 6.61 -14.94 0.82
N GLY A 95 7.66 -14.76 1.61
CA GLY A 95 9.04 -14.89 1.15
C GLY A 95 9.64 -13.62 0.52
N GLU A 96 8.88 -12.52 0.45
CA GLU A 96 9.38 -11.21 0.05
C GLU A 96 9.75 -10.36 1.27
N HIS A 97 10.70 -9.45 1.07
CA HIS A 97 11.10 -8.44 2.05
C HIS A 97 10.61 -7.06 1.60
N TYR A 98 10.15 -6.26 2.56
CA TYR A 98 9.61 -4.93 2.31
C TYR A 98 10.25 -3.93 3.26
N TRP A 99 10.55 -2.74 2.75
CA TRP A 99 11.02 -1.64 3.57
C TRP A 99 9.90 -1.10 4.46
N THR A 100 10.27 -0.70 5.67
CA THR A 100 9.40 -0.01 6.63
C THR A 100 10.14 1.20 7.20
N GLY A 101 9.43 2.06 7.92
CA GLY A 101 10.01 3.18 8.62
C GLY A 101 10.87 2.81 9.82
N LEU A 102 10.92 1.55 10.24
CA LEU A 102 11.70 1.14 11.41
C LEU A 102 13.20 1.20 11.10
N THR A 103 13.93 2.03 11.83
CA THR A 103 15.36 2.26 11.65
C THR A 103 16.10 2.30 13.00
N TYR A 104 17.42 2.14 12.94
CA TYR A 104 18.32 2.12 14.09
C TYR A 104 19.46 3.13 13.87
N GLU A 105 19.15 4.43 13.89
CA GLU A 105 20.12 5.49 13.61
C GLU A 105 20.71 6.14 14.87
N THR A 106 19.93 6.27 15.94
CA THR A 106 20.34 6.99 17.16
C THR A 106 20.66 6.07 18.35
N MET A 107 21.20 4.88 18.08
CA MET A 107 21.41 3.80 19.08
C MET A 107 20.12 3.32 19.75
N ARG A 108 18.98 3.54 19.11
CA ARG A 108 17.66 3.04 19.51
C ARG A 108 16.83 2.77 18.27
N TRP A 109 15.85 1.89 18.43
CA TRP A 109 14.85 1.65 17.39
C TRP A 109 13.86 2.81 17.34
N GLU A 110 13.63 3.33 16.14
CA GLU A 110 12.72 4.45 15.89
C GLU A 110 11.94 4.21 14.60
N TRP A 111 10.70 4.67 14.60
CA TRP A 111 9.86 4.73 13.42
C TRP A 111 10.04 6.09 12.75
N PHE A 112 10.53 6.09 11.52
CA PHE A 112 10.58 7.24 10.65
C PHE A 112 9.45 7.18 9.61
N ASN A 113 8.65 8.24 9.48
CA ASN A 113 7.57 8.30 8.49
C ASN A 113 7.94 9.06 7.20
N GLY A 114 9.21 9.46 7.03
CA GLY A 114 9.63 10.33 5.93
C GLY A 114 9.75 11.81 6.32
N VAL A 115 9.23 12.20 7.48
CA VAL A 115 9.26 13.60 7.98
C VAL A 115 9.83 13.68 9.39
N SER A 116 9.46 12.75 10.27
CA SER A 116 9.82 12.77 11.69
C SER A 116 10.06 11.38 12.24
N TYR A 117 10.84 11.32 13.32
CA TYR A 117 11.12 10.10 14.05
C TYR A 117 10.22 10.01 15.28
N THR A 118 9.74 8.81 15.56
CA THR A 118 8.99 8.47 16.79
C THR A 118 9.63 7.26 17.44
N ALA A 119 9.70 7.26 18.77
CA ALA A 119 10.33 6.16 19.49
C ALA A 119 9.58 4.84 19.23
N TYR A 120 10.33 3.76 18.96
CA TYR A 120 9.73 2.44 18.91
C TYR A 120 9.20 2.09 20.31
N THR A 121 7.91 1.83 20.41
CA THR A 121 7.29 1.22 21.58
C THR A 121 6.92 -0.21 21.20
N PRO A 122 7.42 -1.23 21.92
CA PRO A 122 6.97 -2.59 21.71
C PRO A 122 5.44 -2.62 21.88
N LEU A 123 4.73 -3.15 20.88
CA LEU A 123 3.27 -3.08 20.78
C LEU A 123 2.51 -3.92 21.83
N ALA A 124 3.13 -4.28 22.96
CA ALA A 124 2.55 -5.07 24.03
C ALA A 124 3.29 -4.94 25.39
N LEU A 125 3.55 -3.73 25.88
CA LEU A 125 4.01 -3.53 27.28
C LEU A 125 3.35 -2.31 27.94
N LEU A 126 2.07 -2.48 28.31
CA LEU A 126 1.43 -1.82 29.46
C LEU A 126 0.50 -2.82 30.15
#